data_AF-A0AAW2WVS0-F1
#
_entry.id   AF-A0AAW2WVS0-F1
#
_cell.length_a   1.000
_cell.length_b   1.000
_cell.length_c   1.000
_cell.angle_alpha   90.00
_cell.angle_beta   90.00
_cell.angle_gamma   90.00
#
_symmetry.space_group_name_H-M   'P 1'
#
loop_
_entity.id
_entity.type
_entity.pdbx_description
1 polymer ?
#
loop_
_entity_poly.entity_id
_entity_poly.type
_entity_poly.pdbx_seq_one_letter_code
_entity_poly.pdbx_strand_id
1 'polypeptide(L)'
;MPVYIKQLHLKVFEYSKLVINQLLGLYKVKKPELFPYFNYAQRLIGWLGDVEIEHVSRKDNKQADALAKLAFTMTTLEDNARVPICKSWVVPPIFDDDDCEEEEELHAVEVFDIEKED
;
A
#
# COMPACT_ATOMS: atom_id res chain seq x y z
N MET A 1 -5.71 8.78 19.76
CA MET A 1 -6.81 7.95 20.31
C MET A 1 -6.83 6.65 19.53
N PRO A 2 -6.56 5.49 20.14
CA PRO A 2 -6.66 4.22 19.42
C PRO A 2 -8.13 3.97 19.06
N VAL A 3 -8.42 3.92 17.76
CA VAL A 3 -9.71 3.47 17.27
C VAL A 3 -9.80 1.98 17.63
N TYR A 4 -10.71 1.61 18.53
CA TYR A 4 -11.01 0.21 18.84
C TYR A 4 -11.69 -0.42 17.62
N ILE A 5 -10.89 -0.83 16.64
CA ILE A 5 -11.32 -1.67 15.54
C ILE A 5 -11.37 -3.08 16.12
N LYS A 6 -12.56 -3.70 16.13
CA LYS A 6 -12.66 -5.13 16.46
C LYS A 6 -11.75 -5.88 15.49
N GLN A 7 -10.91 -6.79 15.99
CA GLN A 7 -10.09 -7.67 15.16
C GLN A 7 -10.96 -8.24 14.03
N LEU A 8 -10.68 -7.81 12.80
CA LEU A 8 -11.42 -8.18 11.59
C LEU A 8 -10.43 -8.96 10.73
N HIS A 9 -10.69 -10.25 10.53
CA HIS A 9 -9.97 -11.01 9.50
C HIS A 9 -10.35 -10.41 8.14
N LEU A 10 -9.38 -9.76 7.49
CA LEU A 10 -9.57 -9.08 6.22
C LEU A 10 -8.71 -9.76 5.15
N LYS A 11 -9.35 -10.11 4.04
CA LYS A 11 -8.64 -10.59 2.84
C LYS A 11 -8.64 -9.51 1.77
N VAL A 12 -7.46 -9.07 1.37
CA VAL A 12 -7.22 -8.02 0.38
C VAL A 12 -6.75 -8.66 -0.93
N PHE A 13 -7.45 -8.37 -2.02
CA PHE A 13 -7.09 -8.82 -3.36
C PHE A 13 -6.54 -7.64 -4.17
N GLU A 14 -5.31 -7.78 -4.65
CA GLU A 14 -4.59 -6.71 -5.35
C GLU A 14 -3.91 -7.29 -6.61
N TYR A 15 -3.74 -6.49 -7.67
CA TYR A 15 -3.22 -6.98 -8.97
C TYR A 15 -1.80 -6.50 -9.32
N SER A 16 -1.30 -5.50 -8.62
CA SER A 16 0.06 -4.96 -8.67
C SER A 16 0.99 -5.76 -7.76
N LYS A 17 1.67 -6.75 -8.35
CA LYS A 17 2.77 -7.47 -7.68
C LYS A 17 3.78 -6.55 -7.00
N LEU A 18 4.03 -5.36 -7.55
CA LEU A 18 4.92 -4.38 -6.93
C LEU A 18 4.40 -3.95 -5.55
N VAL A 19 3.12 -3.55 -5.47
CA VAL A 19 2.50 -3.07 -4.22
C VAL A 19 2.43 -4.18 -3.20
N ILE A 20 1.99 -5.38 -3.60
CA ILE A 20 1.95 -6.54 -2.71
C ILE A 20 3.33 -6.85 -2.15
N ASN A 21 4.34 -6.96 -3.00
CA ASN A 21 5.69 -7.30 -2.56
C ASN A 21 6.29 -6.20 -1.68
N GLN A 22 5.94 -4.94 -1.89
CA GLN A 22 6.33 -3.85 -0.99
C GLN A 22 5.65 -4.02 0.38
N LEU A 23 4.33 -4.22 0.42
CA LEU A 23 3.58 -4.41 1.66
C LEU A 23 3.98 -5.66 2.45
N LEU A 24 4.42 -6.72 1.77
CA LEU A 24 4.96 -7.93 2.39
C LEU A 24 6.44 -7.79 2.81
N GLY A 25 7.08 -6.64 2.60
CA GLY A 25 8.48 -6.41 2.92
C GLY A 25 9.47 -7.11 1.98
N LEU A 26 8.99 -7.76 0.90
CA LEU A 26 9.84 -8.42 -0.09
C LEU A 26 10.60 -7.41 -0.94
N TYR A 27 9.98 -6.28 -1.26
CA TYR A 27 10.56 -5.20 -2.07
C TYR A 27 10.66 -3.89 -1.29
N LYS A 28 11.81 -3.20 -1.40
CA LYS A 28 11.97 -1.85 -0.85
C LYS A 28 11.23 -0.83 -1.71
N VAL A 29 10.57 0.15 -1.07
CA VAL A 29 10.05 1.34 -1.73
C VAL A 29 11.23 2.27 -2.03
N LYS A 30 11.41 2.66 -3.29
CA LYS A 30 12.56 3.50 -3.72
C LYS A 30 12.21 4.95 -3.99
N LYS A 31 10.93 5.23 -4.23
CA LYS A 31 10.48 6.57 -4.56
C LYS A 31 10.02 7.25 -3.28
N PRO A 32 10.59 8.40 -2.90
CA PRO A 32 10.22 9.06 -1.65
C PRO A 32 8.76 9.49 -1.63
N GLU A 33 8.21 9.86 -2.80
CA GLU A 33 6.79 10.17 -2.99
C GLU A 33 5.84 9.01 -2.59
N LEU A 34 6.35 7.77 -2.52
CA LEU A 34 5.57 6.59 -2.17
C LEU A 34 5.68 6.20 -0.69
N PHE A 35 6.63 6.74 0.07
CA PHE A 35 6.81 6.42 1.49
C PHE A 35 5.57 6.74 2.33
N PRO A 36 4.91 7.92 2.18
CA PRO A 36 3.72 8.22 2.96
C PRO A 36 2.59 7.22 2.75
N TYR A 37 2.41 6.74 1.51
CA TYR A 37 1.39 5.74 1.19
C TYR A 37 1.74 4.36 1.73
N PHE A 38 3.02 3.98 1.66
CA PHE A 38 3.50 2.71 2.19
C PHE A 38 3.34 2.64 3.70
N ASN A 39 3.81 3.66 4.43
CA ASN A 39 3.73 3.72 5.89
C ASN A 39 2.28 3.74 6.36
N TYR A 40 1.43 4.52 5.68
CA TYR A 40 0.01 4.55 5.99
C TYR A 40 -0.66 3.17 5.80
N ALA A 41 -0.35 2.48 4.70
CA ALA A 41 -0.86 1.12 4.47
C ALA A 41 -0.38 0.12 5.53
N GLN A 42 0.90 0.18 5.93
CA GLN A 42 1.45 -0.64 7.02
C GLN A 42 0.74 -0.37 8.36
N ARG A 43 0.47 0.90 8.70
CA ARG A 43 -0.28 1.27 9.91
C ARG A 43 -1.70 0.70 9.89
N LEU A 44 -2.40 0.79 8.76
CA LEU A 44 -3.73 0.21 8.60
C LEU A 44 -3.72 -1.31 8.81
N ILE A 45 -2.74 -2.01 8.22
CA ILE A 45 -2.55 -3.45 8.42
C ILE A 45 -2.32 -3.76 9.91
N GLY A 46 -1.45 -2.99 10.57
CA GLY A 46 -1.17 -3.13 12.00
C GLY A 46 -2.39 -2.88 12.90
N TRP A 47 -3.26 -1.93 12.54
CA TRP A 47 -4.49 -1.64 13.31
C TRP A 47 -5.59 -2.69 13.11
N LEU A 48 -5.68 -3.29 11.93
CA LEU A 48 -6.64 -4.35 11.62
C LEU A 48 -6.21 -5.70 12.21
N GLY A 49 -4.89 -5.89 12.37
CA GLY A 49 -4.24 -6.98 13.10
C GLY A 49 -4.28 -8.35 12.42
N ASP A 50 -5.26 -8.62 11.55
CA ASP A 50 -5.41 -9.89 10.84
C ASP A 50 -5.75 -9.62 9.36
N VAL A 51 -4.72 -9.39 8.55
CA VAL A 51 -4.85 -9.05 7.14
C VAL A 51 -4.06 -10.02 6.26
N GLU A 52 -4.76 -10.68 5.36
CA GLU A 52 -4.18 -11.50 4.30
C GLU A 52 -4.20 -10.72 2.98
N ILE A 53 -3.05 -10.61 2.32
CA ILE A 53 -2.94 -9.93 1.02
C ILE A 53 -2.61 -10.99 -0.04
N GLU A 54 -3.47 -11.10 -1.07
CA GLU A 54 -3.30 -12.06 -2.16
C GLU A 54 -3.24 -11.35 -3.51
N HIS A 55 -2.30 -11.81 -4.34
CA HIS A 55 -2.20 -11.36 -5.73
C HIS A 55 -3.25 -12.04 -6.60
N VAL A 56 -4.05 -11.24 -7.30
CA VAL A 56 -5.01 -11.70 -8.30
C VAL A 56 -4.69 -11.16 -9.69
N SER A 57 -5.13 -11.87 -10.72
CA SER A 57 -4.95 -11.36 -12.08
C SER A 57 -5.83 -10.11 -12.30
N ARG A 58 -5.44 -9.23 -13.23
CA ARG A 58 -6.27 -8.08 -13.60
C ARG A 58 -7.67 -8.48 -14.07
N LYS A 59 -7.83 -9.68 -14.64
CA LYS A 59 -9.13 -10.21 -15.07
C LYS A 59 -10.03 -10.56 -13.89
N ASP A 60 -9.47 -10.81 -12.72
CA ASP A 60 -10.20 -11.16 -11.51
C ASP A 60 -10.47 -9.91 -10.67
N ASN A 61 -9.61 -8.87 -10.76
CA ASN A 61 -9.82 -7.57 -10.11
C ASN A 61 -10.64 -6.54 -10.94
N LYS A 62 -11.63 -7.02 -11.71
CA LYS A 62 -12.40 -6.17 -12.65
C LYS A 62 -13.16 -5.04 -11.98
N GLN A 63 -13.68 -5.27 -10.77
CA GLN A 63 -14.50 -4.28 -10.06
C GLN A 63 -13.65 -3.07 -9.63
N ALA A 64 -12.49 -3.31 -9.00
CA ALA A 64 -11.58 -2.24 -8.61
C ALA A 64 -11.01 -1.51 -9.83
N ASP A 65 -10.64 -2.23 -10.90
CA ASP A 65 -10.15 -1.62 -12.15
C ASP A 65 -11.23 -0.76 -12.82
N ALA A 66 -12.50 -1.17 -12.80
CA ALA A 66 -13.61 -0.37 -13.32
C ALA A 66 -13.84 0.92 -12.50
N LEU A 67 -13.74 0.84 -11.17
CA LEU A 67 -13.87 2.01 -10.29
C LEU A 67 -12.69 2.99 -10.46
N ALA A 68 -11.46 2.48 -10.57
CA ALA A 68 -10.28 3.30 -10.82
C ALA A 68 -10.38 4.02 -12.17
N LYS A 69 -10.84 3.31 -13.21
CA LYS A 69 -11.11 3.92 -14.53
C LYS A 69 -12.19 4.98 -14.45
N LEU A 70 -13.30 4.71 -13.75
CA LEU A 70 -14.38 5.68 -13.55
C LEU A 70 -13.83 6.96 -12.90
N ALA A 71 -13.10 6.84 -11.80
CA ALA A 71 -12.47 7.95 -11.10
C ALA A 71 -11.53 8.73 -12.02
N PHE A 72 -10.69 8.04 -12.80
CA PHE A 72 -9.81 8.68 -13.78
C PHE A 72 -10.61 9.47 -14.83
N THR A 73 -11.63 8.89 -15.45
CA THR A 73 -12.50 9.63 -16.39
C THR A 73 -13.19 10.82 -15.75
N MET A 74 -13.60 10.74 -14.48
CA MET A 74 -14.19 11.88 -13.79
C MET A 74 -13.19 13.02 -13.58
N THR A 75 -11.90 12.73 -13.37
CA THR A 75 -10.87 13.77 -13.26
C THR A 75 -10.50 14.42 -14.60
N THR A 76 -10.76 13.74 -15.73
CA THR A 76 -10.43 14.26 -17.06
C THR A 76 -11.59 14.93 -17.79
N LEU A 77 -12.82 14.76 -17.30
CA LEU A 77 -14.02 15.41 -17.83
C LEU A 77 -14.21 16.80 -17.21
N GLU A 78 -14.33 17.81 -18.06
CA GLU A 78 -14.74 19.17 -17.67
C GLU A 78 -16.23 19.17 -17.25
N ASP A 79 -16.46 18.91 -15.95
CA ASP A 79 -17.49 19.48 -15.07
C ASP A 79 -18.99 19.12 -15.21
N ASN A 80 -19.39 18.03 -15.89
CA ASN A 80 -20.83 17.67 -15.95
C ASN A 80 -21.23 16.29 -15.38
N ALA A 81 -20.28 15.46 -14.95
CA ALA A 81 -20.59 14.13 -14.43
C ALA A 81 -20.75 14.13 -12.89
N ARG A 82 -21.98 14.11 -12.39
CA ARG A 82 -22.28 13.91 -10.95
C ARG A 82 -22.61 12.45 -10.68
N VAL A 83 -21.75 11.76 -9.93
CA VAL A 83 -21.99 10.38 -9.49
C VAL A 83 -22.44 10.38 -8.02
N PRO A 84 -23.68 9.95 -7.71
CA PRO A 84 -24.15 9.91 -6.33
C PRO A 84 -23.45 8.79 -5.54
N ILE A 85 -22.82 9.15 -4.42
CA ILE A 85 -22.16 8.19 -3.51
C ILE A 85 -23.19 7.71 -2.49
N CYS A 86 -23.51 6.42 -2.52
CA CYS A 86 -24.53 5.85 -1.63
C CYS A 86 -23.99 5.51 -0.24
N LYS A 87 -22.70 5.15 -0.14
CA LYS A 87 -22.02 4.75 1.09
C LYS A 87 -20.58 5.26 1.04
N SER A 88 -20.14 5.91 2.11
CA SER A 88 -18.79 6.43 2.25
C SER A 88 -18.26 6.11 3.64
N TRP A 89 -17.16 5.36 3.69
CA TRP A 89 -16.36 5.16 4.89
C TRP A 89 -14.93 5.53 4.52
N VAL A 90 -14.48 6.68 5.00
CA VAL A 90 -13.14 7.19 4.72
C VAL A 90 -12.38 7.17 6.03
N VAL A 91 -11.30 6.40 6.05
CA VAL A 91 -10.24 6.60 7.04
C VAL A 91 -9.35 7.69 6.46
N PRO A 92 -9.27 8.88 7.06
CA PRO A 92 -8.43 9.94 6.53
C PRO A 92 -6.97 9.46 6.53
N PRO A 93 -6.20 9.75 5.47
CA PRO A 93 -4.78 9.52 5.48
C PRO A 93 -4.15 10.39 6.58
N ILE A 94 -3.42 9.73 7.47
CA ILE A 94 -2.60 10.39 8.49
C ILE A 94 -1.17 10.21 7.97
N PHE A 95 -0.72 11.19 7.20
CA PHE A 95 0.68 11.30 6.81
C PHE A 95 1.34 12.16 7.89
N ASP A 96 2.22 11.55 8.69
CA ASP A 96 3.04 12.26 9.66
C ASP A 96 4.32 12.79 8.95
N ASP A 97 4.95 13.85 9.46
CA ASP A 97 6.17 14.42 8.83
C ASP A 97 7.32 13.40 8.75
N ASP A 98 7.35 12.42 9.67
CA ASP A 98 8.27 11.28 9.71
C ASP A 98 8.04 10.25 8.60
N ASP A 99 6.90 10.30 7.89
CA ASP A 99 6.61 9.41 6.77
C ASP A 99 7.39 9.78 5.49
N CYS A 100 8.16 10.87 5.54
CA CYS A 100 9.19 11.22 4.57
C CYS A 100 10.52 10.65 5.08
N GLU A 101 10.87 9.41 4.75
CA GLU A 101 12.20 8.91 5.10
C GLU A 101 13.29 9.74 4.38
N GLU A 102 14.02 10.57 5.13
CA GLU A 102 15.38 10.97 4.77
C GLU A 102 16.24 9.71 4.80
N GLU A 103 17.06 9.49 3.75
CA GLU A 103 17.83 8.27 3.59
C GLU A 103 18.78 8.02 4.79
N GLU A 104 18.44 7.10 5.69
CA GLU A 104 19.46 6.42 6.48
C GLU A 104 20.09 5.32 5.62
N GLU A 105 21.14 5.71 4.90
CA GLU A 105 22.07 4.85 4.20
C GLU A 105 22.84 3.97 5.21
N LEU A 106 22.24 2.89 5.69
CA LEU A 106 22.95 1.84 6.42
C LEU A 106 23.05 0.57 5.57
N HIS A 107 23.86 0.66 4.51
CA HIS A 107 24.35 -0.52 3.80
C HIS A 107 25.58 -1.10 4.52
N ALA A 108 25.37 -1.76 5.65
CA ALA A 108 26.39 -2.65 6.21
C ALA A 108 26.28 -4.01 5.49
N VAL A 109 27.01 -4.15 4.39
CA VAL A 109 27.30 -5.48 3.82
C VAL A 109 28.57 -5.97 4.49
N GLU A 110 28.43 -6.88 5.46
CA GLU A 110 29.57 -7.66 5.96
C GLU A 110 29.95 -8.70 4.90
N VAL A 111 31.07 -8.47 4.23
CA VAL A 111 31.73 -9.47 3.41
C VAL A 111 32.54 -10.34 4.37
N PHE A 112 32.12 -11.58 4.56
CA PHE A 112 32.95 -12.60 5.19
C PHE A 112 33.94 -13.11 4.15
N ASP A 113 35.22 -12.85 4.38
CA ASP A 113 36.29 -13.53 3.65
C ASP A 113 36.22 -15.03 3.97
N ILE A 114 35.86 -15.82 2.96
CA ILE A 114 35.97 -17.29 3.05
C ILE A 114 37.44 -17.60 2.82
N GLU A 115 38.17 -17.84 3.91
CA GLU A 115 39.48 -18.48 3.85
C GLU A 115 39.33 -19.78 3.06
N LYS A 116 40.04 -19.88 1.93
CA LYS A 116 40.20 -21.16 1.24
C LYS A 116 41.12 -22.03 2.08
N GLU A 117 40.56 -23.10 2.62
CA GLU A 117 41.32 -24.20 3.21
C GLU A 117 41.90 -25.06 2.08
N ASP A 118 43.24 -25.07 2.01
CA ASP A 118 44.23 -25.93 1.32
C ASP A 118 43.93 -26.57 -0.06
#